data_AF-A0A662EIC3-F1
#
_entry.id   AF-A0A662EIC3-F1
#
_cell.length_a   1.000
_cell.length_b   1.000
_cell.length_c   1.000
_cell.angle_alpha   90.00
_cell.angle_beta   90.00
_cell.angle_gamma   90.00
#
_symmetry.space_group_name_H-M   'P 1'
#
loop_
_entity.id
_entity.type
_entity.pdbx_description
1 polymer ?
#
loop_
_entity_poly.entity_id
_entity_poly.type
_entity_poly.pdbx_seq_one_letter_code
_entity_poly.pdbx_strand_id
1 'polypeptide(L)' 'MDLRAAGVDILVLGQYLRPTPAQLPVVRYVPPQEFQRWEARARALGFRGVVAAPLARTSFRAAQVFSSLR' A
#
# COMPACT_ATOMS: atom_id res chain seq x y z
N MET A 1 9.96 -10.12 2.56
CA MET A 1 9.44 -11.47 2.86
C MET A 1 8.73 -11.48 4.21
N ASP A 2 9.10 -10.56 5.11
CA ASP A 2 8.70 -10.55 6.53
C ASP A 2 7.20 -10.40 6.75
N LEU A 3 6.53 -9.47 6.05
CA LEU A 3 5.08 -9.25 6.25
C LEU A 3 4.22 -10.46 5.83
N ARG A 4 4.57 -11.12 4.71
CA ARG A 4 3.86 -12.32 4.28
C ARG A 4 4.15 -13.50 5.21
N ALA A 5 5.40 -13.65 5.64
CA ALA A 5 5.80 -14.66 6.62
C ALA A 5 5.10 -14.45 7.98
N ALA A 6 4.82 -13.20 8.35
CA ALA A 6 4.05 -12.83 9.53
C ALA A 6 2.53 -12.97 9.38
N GLY A 7 2.03 -13.50 8.26
CA GLY A 7 0.59 -13.74 8.08
C GLY A 7 -0.24 -12.53 7.64
N VAL A 8 0.36 -11.41 7.23
CA VAL A 8 -0.36 -10.18 6.86
C VAL A 8 -1.12 -10.33 5.54
N ASP A 9 -2.45 -10.37 5.55
CA ASP A 9 -3.25 -10.62 4.33
C ASP A 9 -3.43 -9.44 3.39
N ILE A 10 -3.55 -8.23 3.94
CA ILE A 10 -3.83 -7.01 3.20
C ILE A 10 -2.62 -6.09 3.29
N LEU A 11 -2.14 -5.62 2.15
CA LEU A 11 -1.07 -4.63 2.05
C LEU A 11 -1.60 -3.35 1.40
N VAL A 12 -1.38 -2.21 2.06
CA VAL A 12 -1.70 -0.89 1.51
C VAL A 12 -0.41 -0.08 1.40
N LEU A 13 -0.13 0.43 0.20
CA LEU A 13 1.06 1.24 -0.11
C LEU A 13 0.61 2.62 -0.62
N GLY A 14 0.90 3.66 0.16
CA GLY A 14 0.54 5.04 -0.15
C GLY A 14 1.75 5.99 -0.12
N GLN A 15 1.64 7.13 -0.78
CA GLN A 15 2.64 8.19 -0.69
C GLN A 15 2.59 8.83 0.69
N TYR A 16 3.76 8.97 1.32
CA TYR A 16 3.91 9.84 2.48
C TYR A 16 3.70 11.29 2.06
N LEU A 17 2.71 11.93 2.68
CA LEU A 17 2.45 13.35 2.53
C LEU A 17 2.72 14.01 3.88
N ARG A 18 3.74 14.86 3.91
CA ARG A 18 4.10 15.65 5.08
C ARG A 18 2.93 16.58 5.45
N PRO A 19 2.29 16.43 6.62
CA PRO A 19 1.13 17.26 6.95
C PRO A 19 1.48 18.73 7.22
N THR A 20 2.59 18.97 7.91
CA THR A 20 3.10 20.31 8.25
C THR A 20 4.64 20.30 8.26
N PRO A 21 5.30 21.48 8.24
CA PRO A 21 6.76 21.58 8.29
C PRO A 21 7.44 21.04 9.56
N ALA A 22 6.69 20.61 10.58
CA ALA A 22 7.27 20.02 11.78
C ALA A 22 7.62 18.52 11.61
N GLN A 23 6.98 17.83 10.66
CA GLN A 23 7.23 16.40 10.40
C GLN A 23 8.40 16.22 9.42
N LEU A 24 8.83 14.98 9.24
CA LEU A 24 9.89 14.62 8.30
C LEU A 24 9.61 15.15 6.89
N PRO A 25 10.63 15.68 6.18
CA PRO A 25 10.47 16.13 4.82
C PRO A 25 10.18 14.94 3.87
N VAL A 26 9.42 15.21 2.81
CA VAL A 26 9.24 14.22 1.73
C VAL A 26 10.56 14.11 0.96
N VAL A 27 11.17 12.93 0.98
CA VAL A 27 12.43 12.67 0.24
C VAL A 27 12.17 12.48 -1.25
N ARG A 28 11.06 11.83 -1.62
CA ARG A 28 10.71 11.54 -3.01
C ARG A 28 9.19 11.44 -3.17
N TYR A 29 8.68 12.02 -4.26
CA TYR A 29 7.36 11.72 -4.78
C TYR A 29 7.47 10.56 -5.77
N VAL A 30 6.85 9.44 -5.41
CA VAL A 30 6.93 8.21 -6.18
C VAL A 30 6.01 8.30 -7.40
N PRO A 31 6.48 7.97 -8.61
CA PRO A 31 5.64 7.98 -9.81
C PRO A 31 4.57 6.88 -9.75
N PRO A 32 3.35 7.09 -10.27
CA PRO A 32 2.25 6.12 -10.24
C PRO A 32 2.63 4.72 -10.76
N GLN A 33 3.48 4.64 -11.78
CA GLN A 33 3.92 3.39 -12.40
C GLN A 33 4.71 2.52 -11.41
N GLU A 34 5.39 3.12 -10.44
CA GLU A 34 6.15 2.37 -9.44
C GLU A 34 5.22 1.70 -8.42
N PHE A 35 4.12 2.35 -8.05
CA PHE A 35 3.06 1.73 -7.25
C PHE A 35 2.46 0.51 -7.95
N GLN A 36 2.21 0.59 -9.27
CA GLN A 36 1.70 -0.54 -10.05
C GLN A 36 2.67 -1.74 -10.05
N ARG A 37 3.98 -1.47 -10.16
CA ARG A 37 5.01 -2.53 -10.07
C ARG A 37 5.01 -3.19 -8.69
N TRP A 38 4.90 -2.39 -7.62
CA TRP A 38 4.82 -2.93 -6.26
C TRP A 38 3.55 -3.72 -6.02
N GLU A 39 2.41 -3.28 -6.57
CA GLU A 39 1.16 -4.03 -6.49
C GLU A 39 1.30 -5.40 -7.14
N ALA A 40 1.78 -5.46 -8.38
CA ALA A 40 2.01 -6.71 -9.09
C ALA A 40 2.97 -7.62 -8.31
N ARG A 41 4.05 -7.05 -7.76
CA ARG A 41 5.01 -7.81 -6.96
C ARG A 41 4.40 -8.34 -5.67
N ALA A 42 3.61 -7.55 -4.94
CA ALA A 42 2.94 -7.97 -3.72
C ALA A 42 1.89 -9.06 -4.00
N ARG A 43 1.12 -8.94 -5.08
CA ARG A 43 0.20 -10.00 -5.50
C ARG A 43 0.95 -11.30 -5.81
N ALA A 44 2.07 -11.22 -6.53
CA ALA A 44 2.93 -12.39 -6.79
C ALA A 44 3.55 -13.00 -5.53
N LEU A 45 3.72 -12.22 -4.45
CA LEU A 45 4.18 -12.69 -3.14
C LEU A 45 3.05 -13.32 -2.29
N GLY A 46 1.82 -13.36 -2.79
CA GLY A 46 0.69 -14.01 -2.12
C GLY A 46 -0.07 -13.13 -1.11
N PHE A 47 0.05 -11.80 -1.21
CA PHE A 47 -0.89 -10.92 -0.50
C PHE A 47 -2.28 -11.05 -1.13
N ARG A 48 -3.29 -11.30 -0.29
CA ARG A 48 -4.65 -11.55 -0.77
C ARG A 48 -5.36 -10.25 -1.16
N GLY A 49 -5.06 -9.15 -0.46
CA GLY A 49 -5.52 -7.81 -0.79
C GLY A 49 -4.34 -6.86 -0.95
N VAL A 50 -4.24 -6.18 -2.09
CA VAL A 50 -3.20 -5.16 -2.30
C VAL A 50 -3.83 -3.89 -2.85
N VAL A 51 -3.51 -2.76 -2.23
CA VAL A 51 -3.87 -1.43 -2.73
C VAL A 51 -2.60 -0.57 -2.77
N ALA A 52 -2.10 -0.27 -3.97
CA ALA A 52 -0.92 0.59 -4.14
C ALA A 52 -1.26 1.79 -5.03
N ALA A 53 -1.29 2.98 -4.45
CA ALA A 53 -1.52 4.22 -5.19
C ALA A 53 -1.00 5.42 -4.39
N PRO A 54 -0.64 6.55 -5.02
CA PRO A 54 -0.16 7.72 -4.28
C PRO A 54 -1.09 8.15 -3.13
N LEU A 55 -2.40 8.13 -3.37
CA LEU A 55 -3.41 8.53 -2.38
C LEU A 55 -3.99 7.36 -1.58
N ALA A 56 -3.43 6.16 -1.68
CA ALA A 56 -3.92 5.02 -0.91
C ALA A 56 -3.81 5.29 0.60
N ARG A 57 -4.85 4.90 1.34
CA ARG A 57 -4.94 4.99 2.79
C ARG A 57 -5.54 3.70 3.32
N THR A 58 -5.24 3.38 4.57
CA THR A 58 -5.69 2.14 5.23
C THR A 58 -7.21 2.00 5.26
N SER A 59 -7.95 3.11 5.36
CA SER A 59 -9.41 3.14 5.30
C SER A 59 -9.98 3.18 3.89
N PHE A 60 -9.17 3.53 2.87
CA PHE A 60 -9.66 3.70 1.52
C PHE A 60 -10.09 2.36 0.93
N ARG A 61 -11.40 2.19 0.71
CA ARG A 61 -12.03 0.95 0.20
C ARG A 61 -11.78 -0.28 1.07
N ALA A 62 -11.48 -0.11 2.36
CA ALA A 62 -11.19 -1.22 3.27
C ALA A 62 -12.30 -2.29 3.27
N ALA A 63 -13.58 -1.87 3.26
CA ALA A 63 -14.71 -2.79 3.18
C ALA A 63 -14.74 -3.61 1.88
N GLN A 64 -14.44 -2.99 0.73
CA GLN A 64 -14.40 -3.69 -0.55
C GLN A 64 -13.23 -4.67 -0.61
N VAL A 65 -12.05 -4.25 -0.12
CA VAL A 65 -10.86 -5.11 -0.05
C VAL A 65 -11.13 -6.30 0.87
N PHE A 66 -11.72 -6.08 2.05
CA PHE A 66 -12.05 -7.17 2.96
C PHE A 66 -13.10 -8.12 2.37
N SER A 67 -14.14 -7.60 1.71
CA SER A 67 -15.14 -8.45 1.05
C SER A 67 -14.55 -9.30 -0.08
N SER A 68 -13.52 -8.82 -0.79
CA SER A 68 -12.83 -9.61 -1.83
C SER A 68 -11.97 -10.76 -1.30
N LEU A 69 -11.82 -10.89 0.01
CA LEU A 69 -11.05 -11.96 0.68
C LEU A 69 -11.90 -13.11 1.21
N ARG A 70 -13.23 -12.95 1.16
CA ARG A 70 -14.19 -13.99 1.55
C ARG A 70 -14.46 -14.96 0.42
#